data_AF-A0A9D5SM45-F1
#
_entry.id   AF-A0A9D5SM45-F1
#
_cell.length_a   1.000
_cell.length_b   1.000
_cell.length_c   1.000
_cell.angle_alpha   90.00
_cell.angle_beta   90.00
_cell.angle_gamma   90.00
#
_symmetry.space_group_name_H-M   'P 1'
#
loop_
_entity.id
_entity.type
_entity.pdbx_description
1 polymer ?
#
loop_
_entity_poly.entity_id
_entity_poly.type
_entity_poly.pdbx_seq_one_letter_code
_entity_poly.pdbx_strand_id
1 'polypeptide(L)'
;MTPMMLQYFDIKDQYKDYILFYRLGDFYEMFFEDAQIVSAELDLTLTGRDCGEKERAPMCGIPFHSCEPYIGKLIEKGYKVAICEQVE
;
A
#
# COMPACT_ATOMS: atom_id res chain seq x y z
N MET A 1 8.72 11.77 10.26
CA MET A 1 7.62 10.78 10.14
C MET A 1 6.26 11.37 10.58
N THR A 2 5.22 11.24 9.76
CA THR A 2 3.87 11.78 10.04
C THR A 2 3.02 10.81 10.90
N PRO A 3 1.96 11.28 11.61
CA PRO A 3 1.07 10.42 12.40
C PRO A 3 0.44 9.28 11.62
N MET A 4 0.11 9.51 10.34
CA MET A 4 -0.44 8.48 9.45
C MET A 4 0.59 7.36 9.19
N MET A 5 1.85 7.72 8.94
CA MET A 5 2.89 6.70 8.71
C MET A 5 3.16 5.87 9.95
N LEU A 6 3.05 6.45 11.15
CA LEU A 6 3.17 5.70 12.40
C LEU A 6 2.07 4.63 12.51
N GLN A 7 0.82 4.97 12.17
CA GLN A 7 -0.29 4.01 12.13
C GLN A 7 -0.07 2.94 11.07
N TYR A 8 0.38 3.34 9.87
CA TYR A 8 0.70 2.39 8.80
C TYR A 8 1.75 1.36 9.26
N PHE A 9 2.82 1.81 9.91
CA PHE A 9 3.87 0.91 10.41
C PHE A 9 3.37 0.00 11.53
N ASP A 10 2.53 0.47 12.44
CA ASP A 10 1.95 -0.34 13.50
C ASP A 10 1.12 -1.52 12.93
N ILE A 11 0.29 -1.23 11.93
CA ILE A 11 -0.50 -2.25 11.23
C ILE A 11 0.41 -3.17 10.41
N LYS A 12 1.41 -2.61 9.72
CA LYS A 12 2.36 -3.41 8.95
C LYS A 12 3.20 -4.34 9.83
N ASP A 13 3.50 -3.96 11.08
CA ASP A 13 4.20 -4.83 12.03
C ASP A 13 3.38 -6.07 12.40
N GLN A 14 2.04 -5.94 12.46
CA GLN A 14 1.12 -7.05 12.66
C GLN A 14 0.96 -7.94 11.41
N TYR A 15 1.19 -7.38 10.22
CA TYR A 15 0.97 -8.03 8.92
C TYR A 15 2.21 -7.97 8.01
N LYS A 16 3.40 -8.31 8.53
CA LYS A 16 4.68 -8.19 7.80
C LYS A 16 4.71 -8.91 6.47
N ASP A 17 4.12 -10.10 6.41
CA ASP A 17 4.09 -10.96 5.21
C ASP A 17 2.97 -10.62 4.23
N TYR A 18 2.20 -9.55 4.47
CA TYR A 18 1.06 -9.15 3.65
C TYR A 18 1.33 -7.82 2.98
N ILE A 19 0.89 -7.67 1.74
CA ILE A 19 0.82 -6.39 1.07
C ILE A 19 -0.33 -5.61 1.70
N LEU A 20 -0.01 -4.50 2.36
CA LEU A 20 -0.98 -3.69 3.10
C LEU A 20 -1.58 -2.63 2.18
N PHE A 21 -2.83 -2.85 1.77
CA PHE A 21 -3.66 -1.88 1.07
C PHE A 21 -4.25 -0.93 2.10
N TYR A 22 -3.64 0.24 2.25
CA TYR A 22 -4.06 1.24 3.23
C TYR A 22 -5.01 2.25 2.59
N ARG A 23 -6.28 2.26 3.01
CA ARG A 23 -7.28 3.14 2.41
C ARG A 23 -7.05 4.60 2.82
N LEU A 24 -6.85 5.45 1.82
CA LEU A 24 -6.75 6.90 1.96
C LEU A 24 -7.67 7.57 0.94
N GLY A 25 -8.87 7.96 1.41
CA GLY A 25 -9.93 8.48 0.55
C GLY A 25 -10.40 7.44 -0.47
N ASP A 26 -10.31 7.78 -1.75
CA ASP A 26 -10.73 6.94 -2.88
C ASP A 26 -9.63 6.02 -3.42
N PHE A 27 -8.48 5.93 -2.73
CA PHE A 27 -7.36 5.08 -3.14
C PHE A 27 -6.95 4.13 -2.02
N TYR A 28 -6.53 2.93 -2.41
CA TYR A 28 -5.65 2.12 -1.58
C TYR A 28 -4.21 2.46 -1.94
N GLU A 29 -3.47 2.91 -0.94
CA GLU A 29 -2.07 3.25 -1.08
C GLU A 29 -1.21 2.22 -0.35
N MET A 30 -0.09 1.89 -0.98
CA MET A 30 0.93 0.99 -0.46
C MET A 30 2.24 1.76 -0.40
N PHE A 31 3.07 1.44 0.59
CA PHE A 31 4.30 2.19 0.87
C PHE A 31 5.52 1.29 0.91
N PHE A 32 6.70 1.88 0.71
CA PHE A 32 8.01 1.23 0.82
C PHE A 32 8.14 -0.02 -0.07
N GLU A 33 8.40 -1.17 0.54
CA GLU A 33 8.60 -2.45 -0.16
C GLU A 33 7.31 -2.93 -0.83
N ASP A 34 6.16 -2.80 -0.17
CA ASP A 34 4.85 -3.16 -0.75
C ASP A 34 4.60 -2.37 -2.03
N ALA A 35 4.95 -1.08 -2.02
CA ALA A 35 4.81 -0.23 -3.20
C ALA A 35 5.70 -0.70 -4.36
N GLN A 36 6.94 -1.10 -4.08
CA GLN A 36 7.88 -1.57 -5.10
C GLN A 36 7.44 -2.90 -5.69
N ILE A 37 7.03 -3.85 -4.84
CA ILE A 37 6.54 -5.16 -5.27
C ILE A 37 5.29 -4.98 -6.13
N VAL A 38 4.27 -4.27 -5.64
CA VAL A 38 3.02 -4.11 -6.37
C VAL A 38 3.22 -3.32 -7.66
N SER A 39 4.06 -2.27 -7.64
CA SER A 39 4.41 -1.53 -8.85
C SER A 39 5.05 -2.42 -9.91
N ALA A 40 6.00 -3.27 -9.54
CA ALA A 40 6.67 -4.17 -10.47
C ALA A 40 5.75 -5.30 -10.96
N GLU A 41 4.92 -5.87 -10.08
CA GLU A 41 4.07 -7.03 -10.39
C GLU A 41 2.84 -6.67 -11.22
N LEU A 42 2.32 -5.46 -11.02
CA LEU A 42 1.08 -4.98 -11.65
C LEU A 42 1.31 -3.84 -12.66
N ASP A 43 2.58 -3.51 -12.93
CA ASP A 43 3.00 -2.42 -13.84
C ASP A 43 2.39 -1.06 -13.46
N LEU A 44 2.34 -0.77 -12.15
CA LEU A 44 1.82 0.50 -11.64
C LEU A 44 2.92 1.54 -11.55
N THR A 45 2.55 2.81 -11.67
CA THR A 45 3.49 3.92 -11.49
C THR A 45 3.94 4.01 -10.02
N LEU A 46 5.23 3.79 -9.77
CA LEU A 46 5.85 4.06 -8.47
C LEU A 46 6.09 5.57 -8.34
N THR A 47 5.54 6.16 -7.29
CA THR A 47 5.68 7.56 -6.92
C THR A 47 6.38 7.68 -5.56
N GLY A 48 6.55 8.92 -5.08
CA GLY A 48 7.11 9.17 -3.75
C GLY A 48 6.18 10.05 -2.91
N ARG A 49 5.86 9.63 -1.69
CA ARG A 49 5.15 10.47 -0.72
C ARG A 49 6.13 11.25 0.15
N ASP A 50 5.80 12.50 0.43
CA ASP A 50 6.50 13.25 1.47
C ASP A 50 5.97 12.84 2.84
N CYS A 51 6.84 12.22 3.65
CA CYS A 51 6.51 11.71 4.99
C CYS A 51 7.22 12.52 6.10
N GLY A 52 7.68 13.73 5.77
CA GLY A 52 8.45 14.58 6.69
C GLY A 52 9.87 14.07 6.97
N GLU A 53 10.41 13.22 6.11
CA GLU A 53 11.81 12.78 6.10
C GLU A 53 12.54 13.46 4.92
N LYS A 54 13.88 13.41 4.87
CA LYS A 54 14.65 13.94 3.74
C LYS A 54 14.39 13.22 2.43
N GLU A 55 14.00 11.94 2.50
CA GLU A 55 13.73 11.09 1.34
C GLU A 55 12.23 10.79 1.22
N ARG A 56 11.73 10.80 -0.02
CA ARG A 56 10.33 10.49 -0.31
C ARG A 56 10.11 8.99 -0.17
N ALA A 57 9.11 8.58 0.60
CA ALA A 57 8.76 7.18 0.75
C ALA A 57 8.19 6.64 -0.58
N PRO A 58 8.71 5.54 -1.14
CA PRO A 58 8.13 4.91 -2.32
C PRO A 58 6.66 4.58 -2.07
N MET A 59 5.80 4.90 -3.03
CA MET A 59 4.36 4.73 -2.91
C MET A 59 3.73 4.43 -4.27
N CYS A 60 2.81 3.47 -4.30
CA CYS A 60 1.88 3.31 -5.41
C CYS A 60 0.45 3.27 -4.88
N GLY A 61 -0.51 3.66 -5.73
CA GLY A 61 -1.92 3.71 -5.36
C GLY A 61 -2.79 3.04 -6.42
N ILE A 62 -3.87 2.40 -5.96
CA ILE A 62 -4.90 1.80 -6.82
C ILE A 62 -6.25 2.43 -6.43
N PRO A 63 -7.08 2.85 -7.41
CA PRO A 63 -8.42 3.35 -7.11
C PRO A 63 -9.25 2.29 -6.37
N PHE A 64 -9.90 2.69 -5.27
CA PHE A 64 -10.73 1.81 -4.43
C PHE A 64 -11.79 1.06 -5.26
N HIS A 65 -12.49 1.77 -6.16
CA HIS A 65 -13.52 1.17 -7.01
C HIS A 65 -13.00 0.18 -8.06
N SER A 66 -11.70 0.11 -8.26
CA SER A 66 -11.08 -0.77 -9.26
C SER A 66 -10.04 -1.69 -8.65
N CYS A 67 -9.99 -1.86 -7.32
CA CYS A 67 -8.96 -2.62 -6.64
C CYS A 67 -9.09 -4.14 -6.81
N GLU A 68 -10.32 -4.67 -6.91
CA GLU A 68 -10.60 -6.11 -7.00
C GLU A 68 -9.75 -6.86 -8.02
N PRO A 69 -9.65 -6.43 -9.30
CA PRO A 69 -8.82 -7.14 -10.29
C PRO A 69 -7.32 -7.11 -9.95
N TYR A 70 -6.83 -6.05 -9.29
CA TYR A 70 -5.42 -5.98 -8.88
C TYR A 70 -5.14 -6.92 -7.71
N ILE A 71 -6.05 -6.97 -6.74
CA ILE A 71 -5.98 -7.90 -5.60
C ILE A 71 -6.01 -9.34 -6.12
N GLY A 72 -6.91 -9.65 -7.06
CA GLY A 72 -6.97 -10.97 -7.71
C GLY A 72 -5.63 -11.39 -8.32
N LYS A 73 -5.00 -10.52 -9.12
CA LYS A 73 -3.67 -10.78 -9.70
C LYS A 73 -2.59 -11.02 -8.66
N LEU A 74 -2.60 -10.28 -7.56
CA LEU A 74 -1.63 -10.47 -6.47
C LEU A 74 -1.82 -11.83 -5.79
N ILE A 75 -3.07 -12.21 -5.51
CA ILE A 75 -3.41 -13.51 -4.92
C ILE A 75 -3.01 -14.66 -5.86
N GLU A 76 -3.27 -14.54 -7.17
CA GLU A 76 -2.87 -15.53 -8.17
C GLU A 76 -1.36 -15.72 -8.25
N LYS A 77 -0.58 -14.67 -7.99
CA LYS A 77 0.89 -14.70 -7.89
C LYS A 77 1.39 -15.24 -6.54
N GLY A 78 0.50 -15.55 -5.60
CA GLY A 78 0.82 -16.10 -4.28
C GLY A 78 1.07 -15.06 -3.19
N TYR A 79 0.80 -13.77 -3.46
CA TYR A 79 0.90 -12.73 -2.46
C TYR A 79 -0.32 -12.74 -1.54
N LYS A 80 -0.09 -12.45 -0.26
CA LYS A 80 -1.17 -12.23 0.71
C LYS A 80 -1.46 -10.73 0.77
N VAL A 81 -2.75 -10.36 0.73
CA VAL A 81 -3.18 -8.96 0.74
C VAL A 81 -3.96 -8.69 2.03
N ALA A 82 -3.62 -7.62 2.73
CA ALA A 82 -4.35 -7.11 3.88
C ALA A 82 -4.99 -5.78 3.50
N ILE A 83 -6.30 -5.63 3.73
CA ILE A 83 -7.03 -4.39 3.44
C ILE A 83 -7.27 -3.67 4.76
N CYS A 84 -6.74 -2.46 4.87
CA CYS A 84 -6.95 -1.59 6.01
C CYS A 84 -7.92 -0.49 5.63
N GLU A 85 -9.13 -0.56 6.19
CA GLU A 85 -10.15 0.45 6.08
C GLU A 85 -10.00 1.50 7.18
N GLN A 86 -10.22 2.77 6.85
CA GLN A 86 -10.35 3.81 7.86
C GLN A 86 -11.75 3.73 8.46
N VAL A 87 -11.85 3.22 9.68
CA VAL A 87 -13.06 3.31 10.50
C VAL A 87 -13.13 4.73 11.07
N GLU A 88 -14.21 5.44 10.74
CA GLU A 88 -14.54 6.76 11.29
C GLU A 88 -14.87 6.70 12.79
#